data_AF-A0A9P1DWR0-F1
#
_entry.id   AF-A0A9P1DWR0-F1
#
_cell.length_a   1.000
_cell.length_b   1.000
_cell.length_c   1.000
_cell.angle_alpha   90.00
_cell.angle_beta   90.00
_cell.angle_gamma   90.00
#
_symmetry.space_group_name_H-M   'P 1'
#
loop_
_entity.id
_entity.type
_entity.pdbx_description
1 polymer ?
#
loop_
_entity_poly.entity_id
_entity_poly.type
_entity_poly.pdbx_seq_one_letter_code
_entity_poly.pdbx_strand_id
1 'polypeptide(L)'
;MLHLDLSNQVGQLECFGQWSLLSTILRTTLLRQDGGRGYDVVMTTSLSSDVPVGYFSWAEYDIMAPIQPKTQKAIAAAFISNCGARNFRLQALEALERESITIDSYGSCHRNKNGDVKKVDTLRHYKFSLAFENSNEEDYVTEKFFQSLVAGSVPVVVGAPNIQDFAPCPGSLLHIKKLEDVESVAKTMKHLAENPSAYNQTLRWKFEGPSDSFKALVDMSAVHSSCRLCIHLATRIYETEEKGTNFTKRPCRCLRGSEAVYHVYVRERGRFNMESIFLRSTNLTMEAFKSAVLKKFQSKKHVPIWKQERPPVLRGGDELSVYRIYPLGLTQRQALYTFRFNGDSELRKHIESNSCAKFEVIFV
;
A
#
# COMPACT_ATOMS: atom_id res chain seq x y z
N MET A 1 1.91 -28.68 -4.20
CA MET A 1 1.29 -29.79 -3.44
C MET A 1 2.11 -29.95 -2.18
N LEU A 2 1.71 -29.27 -1.10
CA LEU A 2 2.34 -29.36 0.22
C LEU A 2 1.26 -29.95 1.13
N HIS A 3 1.40 -31.23 1.45
CA HIS A 3 0.63 -31.91 2.48
C HIS A 3 1.20 -31.52 3.84
N LEU A 4 0.37 -30.94 4.71
CA LEU A 4 0.60 -30.82 6.13
C LEU A 4 -0.53 -31.57 6.83
N ASP A 5 -0.22 -32.81 7.23
CA ASP A 5 -1.04 -33.63 8.10
C ASP A 5 -0.78 -33.21 9.55
N LEU A 6 -1.77 -32.59 10.19
CA LEU A 6 -1.82 -32.38 11.63
C LEU A 6 -3.26 -32.61 12.11
N SER A 7 -3.51 -33.87 12.48
CA SER A 7 -4.41 -34.32 13.56
C SER A 7 -5.71 -33.54 13.80
N ASN A 8 -6.79 -34.05 13.22
CA ASN A 8 -8.13 -34.25 13.81
C ASN A 8 -8.68 -33.18 14.77
N GLN A 9 -9.28 -32.13 14.19
CA GLN A 9 -10.50 -31.40 14.61
C GLN A 9 -10.49 -29.93 14.14
N VAL A 10 -10.14 -29.70 12.87
CA VAL A 10 -10.29 -28.38 12.23
C VAL A 10 -11.19 -28.59 11.02
N GLY A 11 -12.39 -28.00 11.07
CA GLY A 11 -13.29 -27.93 9.92
C GLY A 11 -12.53 -27.41 8.71
N GLN A 12 -12.81 -27.98 7.54
CA GLN A 12 -12.08 -27.75 6.31
C GLN A 12 -11.78 -26.25 6.09
N LEU A 13 -10.49 -25.90 5.98
CA LEU A 13 -10.08 -24.65 5.35
C LEU A 13 -10.43 -24.76 3.85
N GLU A 14 -11.68 -24.43 3.51
CA GLU A 14 -12.12 -24.28 2.13
C GLU A 14 -11.70 -22.89 1.63
N CYS A 15 -10.64 -22.86 0.84
CA CYS A 15 -10.23 -21.69 0.09
C CYS A 15 -11.20 -21.53 -1.09
N PHE A 16 -12.30 -20.80 -0.91
CA PHE A 16 -13.17 -20.44 -2.02
C PHE A 16 -12.53 -19.31 -2.84
N GLY A 17 -11.69 -19.70 -3.79
CA GLY A 17 -11.44 -18.87 -4.97
C GLY A 17 -12.70 -18.86 -5.81
N GLN A 18 -13.66 -17.99 -5.51
CA GLN A 18 -14.84 -17.85 -6.36
C GLN A 18 -14.42 -17.12 -7.64
N TRP A 19 -14.09 -17.88 -8.67
CA TRP A 19 -14.06 -17.42 -10.06
C TRP A 19 -15.51 -17.14 -10.48
N SER A 20 -16.08 -16.03 -10.01
CA SER A 20 -17.39 -15.63 -10.49
C SER A 20 -17.25 -15.24 -11.96
N LEU A 21 -18.12 -15.77 -12.81
CA LEU A 21 -18.29 -15.37 -14.21
C LEU A 21 -18.88 -13.95 -14.36
N LEU A 22 -18.68 -13.07 -13.36
CA LEU A 22 -19.10 -11.67 -13.33
C LEU A 22 -17.87 -10.75 -13.22
N SER A 23 -17.32 -10.39 -14.38
CA SER A 23 -16.63 -9.13 -14.74
C SER A 23 -15.81 -8.27 -13.75
N THR A 24 -15.36 -8.76 -12.58
CA THR A 24 -14.55 -7.97 -11.63
C THR A 24 -13.43 -8.82 -11.05
N ILE A 25 -12.18 -8.58 -11.49
CA ILE A 25 -10.99 -9.19 -10.90
C ILE A 25 -10.58 -8.37 -9.66
N LEU A 26 -11.31 -8.53 -8.56
CA LEU A 26 -10.68 -8.39 -7.25
C LEU A 26 -9.92 -9.71 -7.00
N ARG A 27 -8.64 -9.62 -6.62
CA ARG A 27 -7.99 -10.73 -5.91
C ARG A 27 -8.62 -10.82 -4.53
N THR A 28 -9.79 -11.46 -4.45
CA THR A 28 -10.43 -11.75 -3.18
C THR A 28 -10.04 -13.15 -2.76
N THR A 29 -9.19 -13.27 -1.75
CA THR A 29 -9.01 -14.55 -1.05
C THR A 29 -9.97 -14.53 0.13
N LEU A 30 -11.15 -15.12 -0.05
CA LEU A 30 -12.15 -15.26 1.00
C LEU A 30 -11.93 -16.62 1.66
N LEU A 31 -11.48 -16.60 2.91
CA LEU A 31 -11.47 -17.81 3.73
C LEU A 31 -12.82 -17.89 4.42
N ARG A 32 -13.61 -18.94 4.12
CA ARG A 32 -14.95 -19.15 4.69
C ARG A 32 -15.11 -20.58 5.18
N GLN A 33 -15.75 -20.71 6.35
CA GLN A 33 -16.92 -21.57 6.59
C GLN A 33 -17.71 -20.87 7.70
N ASP A 34 -19.00 -20.48 7.56
CA ASP A 34 -20.12 -21.40 7.77
C ASP A 34 -21.49 -20.73 7.43
N GLY A 35 -22.48 -21.51 6.98
CA GLY A 35 -23.94 -21.32 7.16
C GLY A 35 -24.69 -20.01 6.79
N GLY A 36 -24.06 -18.96 6.26
CA GLY A 36 -24.75 -17.72 5.83
C GLY A 36 -24.51 -16.48 6.71
N ARG A 37 -23.45 -16.50 7.55
CA ARG A 37 -23.14 -15.45 8.53
C ARG A 37 -21.98 -14.49 8.18
N GLY A 38 -21.48 -14.49 6.94
CA GLY A 38 -20.39 -13.60 6.49
C GLY A 38 -19.00 -14.27 6.48
N TYR A 39 -17.95 -13.46 6.61
CA TYR A 39 -16.53 -13.87 6.56
C TYR A 39 -15.80 -13.46 7.85
N ASP A 40 -14.94 -14.33 8.41
CA ASP A 40 -14.17 -14.05 9.64
C ASP A 40 -12.92 -13.17 9.43
N VAL A 41 -12.38 -13.21 8.22
CA VAL A 41 -11.23 -12.41 7.76
C VAL A 41 -11.47 -11.98 6.32
N VAL A 42 -11.32 -10.68 6.06
CA VAL A 42 -11.49 -10.08 4.73
C VAL A 42 -10.12 -9.80 4.11
N MET A 43 -9.91 -10.32 2.89
CA MET A 43 -8.71 -10.04 2.09
C MET A 43 -9.11 -9.54 0.71
N THR A 44 -8.96 -8.22 0.49
CA THR A 44 -9.28 -7.55 -0.78
C THR A 44 -8.16 -6.56 -1.13
N THR A 45 -8.29 -5.83 -2.24
CA THR A 45 -7.40 -4.70 -2.56
C THR A 45 -7.51 -3.55 -1.56
N SER A 46 -8.62 -3.44 -0.81
CA SER A 46 -8.80 -2.37 0.17
C SER A 46 -7.76 -2.42 1.27
N LEU A 47 -7.10 -1.28 1.53
CA LEU A 47 -6.16 -1.13 2.64
C LEU A 47 -6.87 -1.16 4.00
N SER A 48 -8.19 -1.08 4.01
CA SER A 48 -9.06 -1.25 5.19
C SER A 48 -9.42 -2.72 5.45
N SER A 49 -9.04 -3.65 4.57
CA SER A 49 -9.20 -5.10 4.82
C SER A 49 -8.35 -5.56 6.01
N ASP A 50 -8.72 -6.67 6.64
CA ASP A 50 -7.91 -7.32 7.67
C ASP A 50 -6.51 -7.64 7.15
N VAL A 51 -6.44 -8.16 5.92
CA VAL A 51 -5.18 -8.41 5.21
C VAL A 51 -5.30 -7.92 3.76
N PRO A 52 -4.83 -6.70 3.45
CA PRO A 52 -4.93 -6.16 2.09
C PRO A 52 -4.07 -6.92 1.08
N VAL A 53 -4.56 -7.09 -0.13
CA VAL A 53 -3.89 -7.78 -1.26
C VAL A 53 -3.82 -6.80 -2.43
N GLY A 54 -2.84 -5.90 -2.40
CA GLY A 54 -2.60 -4.91 -3.44
C GLY A 54 -1.86 -5.47 -4.67
N TYR A 55 -1.90 -4.72 -5.77
CA TYR A 55 -1.19 -5.03 -7.02
C TYR A 55 0.15 -4.29 -7.12
N PHE A 56 0.93 -4.31 -6.05
CA PHE A 56 2.22 -3.63 -5.99
C PHE A 56 3.21 -4.42 -5.16
N SER A 57 4.44 -4.50 -5.66
CA SER A 57 5.60 -4.95 -4.90
C SER A 57 6.89 -4.53 -5.58
N TRP A 58 7.96 -4.42 -4.80
CA TRP A 58 9.31 -4.20 -5.33
C TRP A 58 9.82 -5.40 -6.14
N ALA A 59 9.33 -6.61 -5.85
CA ALA A 59 9.73 -7.85 -6.53
C ALA A 59 9.07 -8.01 -7.91
N GLU A 60 7.80 -7.59 -8.04
CA GLU A 60 7.02 -7.73 -9.28
C GLU A 60 7.20 -6.55 -10.22
N TYR A 61 7.41 -5.35 -9.68
CA TYR A 61 7.48 -4.11 -10.45
C TYR A 61 8.81 -3.42 -10.24
N ASP A 62 9.59 -3.29 -11.32
CA ASP A 62 10.79 -2.45 -11.35
C ASP A 62 10.40 -0.96 -11.42
N ILE A 63 9.82 -0.45 -10.32
CA ILE A 63 9.30 0.91 -10.21
C ILE A 63 10.41 1.95 -10.36
N MET A 64 11.68 1.58 -10.11
CA MET A 64 12.83 2.45 -10.29
C MET A 64 13.55 2.25 -11.64
N ALA A 65 12.94 1.51 -12.58
CA ALA A 65 13.48 1.33 -13.93
C ALA A 65 13.84 2.69 -14.58
N PRO A 66 15.00 2.78 -15.27
CA PRO A 66 15.44 4.00 -15.94
C PRO A 66 14.43 4.50 -16.97
N ILE A 67 14.21 5.82 -16.98
CA ILE A 67 13.32 6.49 -17.94
C ILE A 67 13.92 6.39 -19.34
N GLN A 68 13.10 6.02 -20.32
CA GLN A 68 13.46 6.00 -21.74
C GLN A 68 12.99 7.28 -22.44
N PRO A 69 13.66 7.68 -23.56
CA PRO A 69 13.17 8.76 -24.40
C PRO A 69 11.74 8.52 -24.90
N LYS A 70 10.90 9.55 -24.81
CA LYS A 70 9.50 9.51 -25.26
C LYS A 70 9.45 9.81 -26.76
N THR A 71 9.44 8.78 -27.58
CA THR A 71 9.61 8.86 -29.05
C THR A 71 8.31 8.82 -29.84
N GLN A 72 7.19 8.47 -29.21
CA GLN A 72 5.91 8.33 -29.90
C GLN A 72 5.29 9.69 -30.24
N LYS A 73 4.65 9.76 -31.42
CA LYS A 73 3.96 10.97 -31.89
C LYS A 73 2.69 11.25 -31.08
N ALA A 74 1.92 10.20 -30.78
CA ALA A 74 0.81 10.30 -29.85
C ALA A 74 1.37 10.49 -28.43
N ILE A 75 0.82 11.43 -27.67
CA ILE A 75 1.36 11.77 -26.35
C ILE A 75 0.93 10.75 -25.28
N ALA A 76 -0.17 10.03 -25.52
CA ALA A 76 -0.72 9.04 -24.59
C ALA A 76 -0.94 7.68 -25.26
N ALA A 77 -0.91 6.62 -24.44
CA ALA A 77 -1.27 5.27 -24.86
C ALA A 77 -2.30 4.63 -23.91
N ALA A 78 -3.21 3.86 -24.49
CA ALA A 78 -4.28 3.16 -23.79
C ALA A 78 -4.26 1.65 -24.07
N PHE A 79 -4.37 0.85 -23.01
CA PHE A 79 -4.45 -0.62 -23.08
C PHE A 79 -5.75 -1.08 -22.40
N ILE A 80 -6.89 -0.67 -22.95
CA ILE A 80 -8.22 -0.93 -22.39
C ILE A 80 -8.93 -1.96 -23.28
N SER A 81 -9.25 -3.13 -22.71
CA SER A 81 -9.93 -4.20 -23.46
C SER A 81 -11.34 -4.53 -22.98
N ASN A 82 -11.73 -4.07 -21.78
CA ASN A 82 -13.09 -4.26 -21.27
C ASN A 82 -13.93 -3.00 -21.54
N CYS A 83 -14.64 -2.92 -22.65
CA CYS A 83 -15.37 -1.69 -22.99
C CYS A 83 -16.68 -1.51 -22.21
N GLY A 84 -17.14 -2.57 -21.52
CA GLY A 84 -18.37 -2.59 -20.72
C GLY A 84 -18.16 -2.35 -19.22
N ALA A 85 -17.05 -1.70 -18.82
CA ALA A 85 -16.84 -1.34 -17.42
C ALA A 85 -17.95 -0.39 -16.94
N ARG A 86 -18.49 -0.65 -15.74
CA ARG A 86 -19.56 0.17 -15.13
C ARG A 86 -18.98 1.42 -14.44
N ASN A 87 -18.21 2.20 -15.16
CA ASN A 87 -17.71 3.51 -14.74
C ASN A 87 -17.60 4.45 -15.96
N PHE A 88 -17.11 5.68 -15.76
CA PHE A 88 -17.07 6.70 -16.81
C PHE A 88 -15.80 6.65 -17.68
N ARG A 89 -15.02 5.56 -17.63
CA ARG A 89 -13.67 5.54 -18.23
C ARG A 89 -13.67 5.65 -19.75
N LEU A 90 -14.69 5.10 -20.42
CA LEU A 90 -14.78 5.15 -21.88
C LEU A 90 -15.19 6.56 -22.32
N GLN A 91 -16.15 7.17 -21.61
CA GLN A 91 -16.52 8.56 -21.81
C GLN A 91 -15.34 9.51 -21.53
N ALA A 92 -14.48 9.20 -20.56
CA ALA A 92 -13.25 9.96 -20.31
C ALA A 92 -12.24 9.80 -21.46
N LEU A 93 -12.09 8.60 -22.02
CA LEU A 93 -11.24 8.36 -23.20
C LEU A 93 -11.73 9.19 -24.40
N GLU A 94 -13.01 9.08 -24.75
CA GLU A 94 -13.63 9.84 -25.83
C GLU A 94 -13.55 11.35 -25.59
N ALA A 95 -13.72 11.79 -24.34
CA ALA A 95 -13.60 13.20 -23.99
C ALA A 95 -12.15 13.71 -24.15
N LEU A 96 -11.13 12.94 -23.76
CA LEU A 96 -9.73 13.30 -24.02
C LEU A 96 -9.44 13.40 -25.53
N GLU A 97 -9.98 12.50 -26.34
CA GLU A 97 -9.85 12.56 -27.80
C GLU A 97 -10.53 13.82 -28.37
N ARG A 98 -11.72 14.19 -27.88
CA ARG A 98 -12.41 15.45 -28.24
C ARG A 98 -11.63 16.69 -27.83
N GLU A 99 -10.89 16.61 -26.71
CA GLU A 99 -9.95 17.65 -26.29
C GLU A 99 -8.64 17.62 -27.09
N SER A 100 -8.60 16.96 -28.25
CA SER A 100 -7.42 16.87 -29.14
C SER A 100 -6.18 16.26 -28.48
N ILE A 101 -6.36 15.35 -27.51
CA ILE A 101 -5.27 14.51 -27.02
C ILE A 101 -5.08 13.35 -28.00
N THR A 102 -3.87 13.20 -28.53
CA THR A 102 -3.53 12.09 -29.41
C THR A 102 -3.25 10.84 -28.59
N ILE A 103 -4.10 9.81 -28.78
CA ILE A 103 -4.08 8.57 -27.98
C ILE A 103 -3.92 7.38 -28.93
N ASP A 104 -2.88 6.58 -28.68
CA ASP A 104 -2.71 5.28 -29.31
C ASP A 104 -3.35 4.18 -28.44
N SER A 105 -4.41 3.57 -28.95
CA SER A 105 -5.20 2.53 -28.27
C SER A 105 -4.83 1.15 -28.80
N TYR A 106 -4.17 0.37 -27.96
CA TYR A 106 -3.69 -0.99 -28.24
C TYR A 106 -4.68 -2.07 -27.75
N GLY A 107 -5.53 -1.74 -26.78
CA GLY A 107 -6.56 -2.64 -26.26
C GLY A 107 -7.76 -2.77 -27.20
N SER A 108 -8.72 -3.63 -26.84
CA SER A 108 -9.90 -3.88 -27.67
C SER A 108 -10.84 -2.67 -27.82
N CYS A 109 -10.79 -1.70 -26.91
CA CYS A 109 -11.58 -0.47 -26.99
C CYS A 109 -10.86 0.57 -27.85
N HIS A 110 -11.59 1.18 -28.80
CA HIS A 110 -11.11 2.11 -29.85
C HIS A 110 -10.07 1.50 -30.83
N ARG A 111 -9.13 0.68 -30.34
CA ARG A 111 -8.18 -0.17 -31.09
C ARG A 111 -7.65 0.43 -32.40
N ASN A 112 -6.96 1.56 -32.31
CA ASN A 112 -6.33 2.22 -33.47
C ASN A 112 -4.87 1.77 -33.72
N LYS A 113 -4.31 0.93 -32.83
CA LYS A 113 -3.02 0.25 -32.98
C LYS A 113 -3.16 -1.26 -32.84
N ASN A 114 -2.20 -2.00 -33.40
CA ASN A 114 -2.11 -3.44 -33.18
C ASN A 114 -1.66 -3.74 -31.74
N GLY A 115 -2.48 -4.48 -31.00
CA GLY A 115 -2.23 -4.86 -29.61
C GLY A 115 -1.22 -5.98 -29.39
N ASP A 116 -0.66 -6.58 -30.44
CA ASP A 116 0.39 -7.60 -30.36
C ASP A 116 1.76 -6.97 -30.02
N VAL A 117 1.85 -6.43 -28.80
CA VAL A 117 3.01 -5.72 -28.27
C VAL A 117 3.20 -6.01 -26.79
N LYS A 118 4.45 -5.86 -26.31
CA LYS A 118 4.74 -5.91 -24.88
C LYS A 118 4.34 -4.58 -24.23
N LYS A 119 3.22 -4.58 -23.50
CA LYS A 119 2.60 -3.38 -22.91
C LYS A 119 3.60 -2.42 -22.23
N VAL A 120 4.37 -2.90 -21.25
CA VAL A 120 5.30 -2.03 -20.50
C VAL A 120 6.39 -1.47 -21.39
N ASP A 121 6.96 -2.27 -22.29
CA ASP A 121 8.00 -1.83 -23.23
C ASP A 121 7.47 -0.77 -24.18
N THR A 122 6.24 -0.94 -24.68
CA THR A 122 5.56 0.06 -25.50
C THR A 122 5.31 1.35 -24.73
N LEU A 123 4.79 1.25 -23.49
CA LEU A 123 4.48 2.42 -22.65
C LEU A 123 5.71 3.29 -22.37
N ARG A 124 6.93 2.70 -22.32
CA ARG A 124 8.18 3.45 -22.07
C ARG A 124 8.40 4.60 -23.04
N HIS A 125 7.81 4.55 -24.23
CA HIS A 125 7.98 5.56 -25.27
C HIS A 125 6.87 6.63 -25.32
N TYR A 126 5.86 6.54 -24.46
CA TYR A 126 4.79 7.53 -24.34
C TYR A 126 5.00 8.44 -23.12
N LYS A 127 4.59 9.71 -23.22
CA LYS A 127 4.59 10.64 -22.08
C LYS A 127 3.55 10.24 -21.04
N PHE A 128 2.35 9.87 -21.50
CA PHE A 128 1.23 9.52 -20.65
C PHE A 128 0.79 8.07 -20.86
N SER A 129 0.40 7.40 -19.78
CA SER A 129 -0.27 6.11 -19.82
C SER A 129 -1.66 6.24 -19.24
N LEU A 130 -2.70 5.84 -19.98
CA LEU A 130 -4.07 5.86 -19.47
C LEU A 130 -4.30 4.64 -18.57
N ALA A 131 -4.13 4.83 -17.27
CA ALA A 131 -4.29 3.82 -16.23
C ALA A 131 -5.75 3.82 -15.74
N PHE A 132 -6.68 3.49 -16.64
CA PHE A 132 -8.12 3.52 -16.37
C PHE A 132 -8.61 2.19 -15.78
N GLU A 133 -9.09 2.22 -14.55
CA GLU A 133 -9.62 1.06 -13.85
C GLU A 133 -11.03 0.69 -14.30
N ASN A 134 -11.45 -0.53 -13.97
CA ASN A 134 -12.78 -1.05 -14.31
C ASN A 134 -13.89 -0.51 -13.37
N SER A 135 -13.51 0.00 -12.20
CA SER A 135 -14.40 0.56 -11.18
C SER A 135 -13.68 1.69 -10.43
N ASN A 136 -14.46 2.50 -9.72
CA ASN A 136 -13.96 3.67 -8.99
C ASN A 136 -14.04 3.43 -7.47
N GLU A 137 -13.53 2.29 -7.03
CA GLU A 137 -13.57 1.88 -5.63
C GLU A 137 -12.35 2.40 -4.86
N GLU A 138 -12.53 2.74 -3.57
CA GLU A 138 -11.42 3.11 -2.69
C GLU A 138 -10.34 2.01 -2.71
N ASP A 139 -9.08 2.42 -2.82
CA ASP A 139 -7.91 1.53 -2.84
C ASP A 139 -7.85 0.52 -3.99
N TYR A 140 -8.79 0.53 -4.94
CA TYR A 140 -8.74 -0.31 -6.13
C TYR A 140 -7.76 0.28 -7.16
N VAL A 141 -6.47 0.00 -6.93
CA VAL A 141 -5.36 0.41 -7.78
C VAL A 141 -4.62 -0.84 -8.25
N THR A 142 -4.64 -1.10 -9.56
CA THR A 142 -4.13 -2.36 -10.12
C THR A 142 -2.80 -2.18 -10.87
N GLU A 143 -2.37 -3.23 -11.57
CA GLU A 143 -1.18 -3.25 -12.41
C GLU A 143 -1.13 -2.08 -13.41
N LYS A 144 -2.27 -1.50 -13.82
CA LYS A 144 -2.32 -0.39 -14.79
C LYS A 144 -1.56 0.82 -14.29
N PHE A 145 -1.76 1.18 -13.03
CA PHE A 145 -1.05 2.30 -12.40
C PHE A 145 0.43 1.98 -12.22
N PHE A 146 0.77 0.85 -11.60
CA PHE A 146 2.17 0.50 -11.31
C PHE A 146 3.00 0.24 -12.57
N GLN A 147 2.43 -0.35 -13.62
CA GLN A 147 3.09 -0.50 -14.93
C GLN A 147 3.40 0.85 -15.59
N SER A 148 2.57 1.88 -15.36
CA SER A 148 2.84 3.24 -15.82
C SER A 148 4.08 3.82 -15.14
N LEU A 149 4.20 3.60 -13.83
CA LEU A 149 5.38 3.99 -13.04
C LEU A 149 6.63 3.25 -13.52
N VAL A 150 6.56 1.93 -13.73
CA VAL A 150 7.67 1.14 -14.30
C VAL A 150 8.11 1.70 -15.65
N ALA A 151 7.17 2.01 -16.54
CA ALA A 151 7.46 2.58 -17.85
C ALA A 151 8.05 4.01 -17.80
N GLY A 152 8.03 4.67 -16.64
CA GLY A 152 8.43 6.07 -16.50
C GLY A 152 7.53 7.01 -17.30
N SER A 153 6.24 6.66 -17.41
CA SER A 153 5.20 7.48 -18.05
C SER A 153 4.27 8.00 -16.99
N VAL A 154 3.78 9.22 -17.14
CA VAL A 154 2.88 9.84 -16.17
C VAL A 154 1.51 9.15 -16.27
N PRO A 155 1.02 8.46 -15.22
CA PRO A 155 -0.30 7.85 -15.25
C PRO A 155 -1.39 8.93 -15.27
N VAL A 156 -2.34 8.77 -16.20
CA VAL A 156 -3.63 9.47 -16.20
C VAL A 156 -4.68 8.47 -15.73
N VAL A 157 -5.34 8.77 -14.62
CA VAL A 157 -6.12 7.78 -13.87
C VAL A 157 -7.60 8.13 -13.90
N VAL A 158 -8.41 7.11 -14.17
CA VAL A 158 -9.84 7.03 -13.81
C VAL A 158 -9.94 5.78 -12.94
N GLY A 159 -10.34 5.92 -11.66
CA GLY A 159 -10.31 4.79 -10.74
C GLY A 159 -10.52 5.22 -9.29
N ALA A 160 -9.68 4.72 -8.38
CA ALA A 160 -9.80 4.95 -6.95
C ALA A 160 -9.86 6.46 -6.60
N PRO A 161 -10.90 6.94 -5.87
CA PRO A 161 -11.04 8.34 -5.50
C PRO A 161 -9.85 8.90 -4.71
N ASN A 162 -9.13 8.02 -4.01
CA ASN A 162 -7.97 8.30 -3.18
C ASN A 162 -6.63 7.91 -3.84
N ILE A 163 -6.55 7.85 -5.17
CA ILE A 163 -5.32 7.47 -5.92
C ILE A 163 -4.07 8.26 -5.51
N GLN A 164 -4.22 9.47 -4.97
CA GLN A 164 -3.10 10.28 -4.47
C GLN A 164 -2.31 9.58 -3.34
N ASP A 165 -2.94 8.71 -2.56
CA ASP A 165 -2.27 7.91 -1.52
C ASP A 165 -1.25 6.90 -2.10
N PHE A 166 -1.42 6.56 -3.39
CA PHE A 166 -0.59 5.62 -4.14
C PHE A 166 0.46 6.34 -5.01
N ALA A 167 0.48 7.67 -5.02
CA ALA A 167 1.41 8.45 -5.83
C ALA A 167 2.83 8.40 -5.25
N PRO A 168 3.88 8.16 -6.08
CA PRO A 168 5.27 8.25 -5.64
C PRO A 168 5.62 9.60 -5.00
N CYS A 169 5.13 10.69 -5.58
CA CYS A 169 5.23 12.05 -5.05
C CYS A 169 4.05 12.91 -5.52
N PRO A 170 3.79 14.08 -4.89
CA PRO A 170 2.83 15.05 -5.42
C PRO A 170 3.15 15.43 -6.87
N GLY A 171 2.14 15.48 -7.73
CA GLY A 171 2.30 15.82 -9.15
C GLY A 171 2.85 14.71 -10.05
N SER A 172 3.01 13.48 -9.55
CA SER A 172 3.46 12.32 -10.35
C SER A 172 2.35 11.62 -11.14
N LEU A 173 1.10 12.05 -11.01
CA LEU A 173 -0.05 11.51 -11.73
C LEU A 173 -1.07 12.60 -12.06
N LEU A 174 -1.92 12.33 -13.04
CA LEU A 174 -3.11 13.14 -13.35
C LEU A 174 -4.36 12.31 -13.03
N HIS A 175 -5.30 12.86 -12.27
CA HIS A 175 -6.51 12.16 -11.85
C HIS A 175 -7.75 12.82 -12.46
N ILE A 176 -8.50 12.05 -13.25
CA ILE A 176 -9.83 12.42 -13.73
C ILE A 176 -10.83 11.80 -12.75
N LYS A 177 -11.29 12.58 -11.78
CA LYS A 177 -12.19 12.09 -10.71
C LYS A 177 -13.63 12.00 -11.21
N LYS A 178 -13.99 12.87 -12.15
CA LYS A 178 -15.29 12.96 -12.80
C LYS A 178 -15.12 13.53 -14.22
N LEU A 179 -16.16 13.42 -15.06
CA LEU A 179 -16.06 13.81 -16.47
C LEU A 179 -15.78 15.29 -16.68
N GLU A 180 -16.21 16.15 -15.76
CA GLU A 180 -15.97 17.59 -15.82
C GLU A 180 -14.48 17.95 -15.65
N ASP A 181 -13.67 17.03 -15.11
CA ASP A 181 -12.23 17.27 -14.93
C ASP A 181 -11.43 17.06 -16.22
N VAL A 182 -12.01 16.42 -17.25
CA VAL A 182 -11.28 15.99 -18.45
C VAL A 182 -10.63 17.16 -19.17
N GLU A 183 -11.34 18.28 -19.34
CA GLU A 183 -10.81 19.47 -20.02
C GLU A 183 -9.56 20.03 -19.29
N SER A 184 -9.65 20.14 -17.96
CA SER A 184 -8.53 20.61 -17.13
C SER A 184 -7.33 19.66 -17.19
N VAL A 185 -7.59 18.34 -17.15
CA VAL A 185 -6.55 17.32 -17.27
C VAL A 185 -5.93 17.34 -18.67
N ALA A 186 -6.72 17.46 -19.74
CA ALA A 186 -6.23 17.57 -21.11
C ALA A 186 -5.35 18.81 -21.30
N LYS A 187 -5.75 19.96 -20.75
CA LYS A 187 -4.94 21.18 -20.73
C LYS A 187 -3.59 20.95 -20.03
N THR A 188 -3.60 20.23 -18.92
CA THR A 188 -2.38 19.88 -18.17
C THR A 188 -1.50 18.93 -18.97
N MET A 189 -2.09 17.93 -19.63
CA MET A 189 -1.36 16.99 -20.51
C MET A 189 -0.66 17.73 -21.65
N LYS A 190 -1.35 18.68 -22.32
CA LYS A 190 -0.75 19.51 -23.38
C LYS A 190 0.40 20.36 -22.86
N HIS A 191 0.18 21.06 -21.74
CA HIS A 191 1.23 21.88 -21.10
C HIS A 191 2.48 21.05 -20.77
N LEU A 192 2.32 19.89 -20.15
CA LEU A 192 3.43 18.98 -19.84
C LEU A 192 4.05 18.39 -21.12
N ALA A 193 3.25 18.13 -22.16
CA ALA A 193 3.78 17.65 -23.44
C ALA A 193 4.70 18.69 -24.11
N GLU A 194 4.37 19.98 -23.99
CA GLU A 194 5.09 21.10 -24.60
C GLU A 194 6.23 21.65 -23.73
N ASN A 195 6.22 21.40 -22.41
CA ASN A 195 7.22 21.89 -21.47
C ASN A 195 8.06 20.74 -20.87
N PRO A 196 9.26 20.47 -21.40
CA PRO A 196 10.13 19.41 -20.90
C PRO A 196 10.52 19.55 -19.43
N SER A 197 10.72 20.79 -18.94
CA SER A 197 11.08 21.03 -17.54
C SER A 197 9.94 20.64 -16.60
N ALA A 198 8.72 21.09 -16.91
CA ALA A 198 7.52 20.74 -16.14
C ALA A 198 7.25 19.21 -16.18
N TYR A 199 7.40 18.58 -17.35
CA TYR A 199 7.27 17.12 -17.47
C TYR A 199 8.31 16.38 -16.64
N ASN A 200 9.59 16.77 -16.72
CA ASN A 200 10.66 16.12 -15.95
C ASN A 200 10.44 16.24 -14.44
N GLN A 201 9.85 17.35 -13.98
CA GLN A 201 9.49 17.52 -12.58
C GLN A 201 8.48 16.46 -12.09
N THR A 202 7.56 15.97 -12.94
CA THR A 202 6.61 14.90 -12.58
C THR A 202 7.28 13.53 -12.39
N LEU A 203 8.46 13.33 -12.98
CA LEU A 203 9.23 12.08 -12.92
C LEU A 203 10.48 12.20 -12.05
N ARG A 204 10.70 13.33 -11.39
CA ARG A 204 11.89 13.61 -10.57
C ARG A 204 12.13 12.56 -9.48
N TRP A 205 11.06 11.98 -8.94
CA TRP A 205 11.09 10.89 -7.96
C TRP A 205 11.83 9.63 -8.46
N LYS A 206 11.97 9.42 -9.77
CA LYS A 206 12.78 8.32 -10.35
C LYS A 206 14.27 8.46 -10.05
N PHE A 207 14.73 9.68 -9.76
CA PHE A 207 16.13 9.98 -9.49
C PHE A 207 16.38 10.23 -8.00
N GLU A 208 15.48 10.95 -7.34
CA GLU A 208 15.62 11.31 -5.92
C GLU A 208 15.05 10.25 -4.97
N GLY A 209 14.24 9.33 -5.50
CA GLY A 209 13.47 8.37 -4.74
C GLY A 209 12.03 8.86 -4.48
N PRO A 210 11.09 7.93 -4.27
CA PRO A 210 9.71 8.26 -3.94
C PRO A 210 9.58 8.69 -2.47
N SER A 211 8.42 9.26 -2.12
CA SER A 211 8.12 9.65 -0.75
C SER A 211 8.15 8.48 0.24
N ASP A 212 8.41 8.77 1.51
CA ASP A 212 8.34 7.76 2.59
C ASP A 212 6.98 7.09 2.68
N SER A 213 5.90 7.81 2.37
CA SER A 213 4.55 7.25 2.33
C SER A 213 4.42 6.17 1.24
N PHE A 214 4.97 6.44 0.06
CA PHE A 214 4.96 5.48 -1.04
C PHE A 214 5.86 4.28 -0.73
N LYS A 215 7.05 4.49 -0.16
CA LYS A 215 7.92 3.40 0.30
C LYS A 215 7.18 2.51 1.31
N ALA A 216 6.62 3.10 2.36
CA ALA A 216 5.87 2.39 3.39
C ALA A 216 4.66 1.61 2.84
N LEU A 217 3.99 2.15 1.81
CA LEU A 217 2.93 1.44 1.10
C LEU A 217 3.49 0.20 0.39
N VAL A 218 4.49 0.36 -0.49
CA VAL A 218 5.01 -0.76 -1.29
C VAL A 218 5.71 -1.81 -0.41
N ASP A 219 6.40 -1.39 0.65
CA ASP A 219 7.09 -2.27 1.59
C ASP A 219 6.16 -3.27 2.28
N MET A 220 4.86 -3.00 2.38
CA MET A 220 3.91 -3.96 2.96
C MET A 220 3.86 -5.29 2.19
N SER A 221 4.22 -5.25 0.90
CA SER A 221 4.25 -6.42 0.02
C SER A 221 5.54 -7.24 0.16
N ALA A 222 6.55 -6.72 0.86
CA ALA A 222 7.78 -7.47 1.16
C ALA A 222 7.48 -8.74 1.98
N VAL A 223 6.35 -8.74 2.71
CA VAL A 223 5.79 -9.94 3.31
C VAL A 223 4.57 -10.38 2.52
N HIS A 224 4.66 -11.57 1.93
CA HIS A 224 3.58 -12.15 1.13
C HIS A 224 2.24 -12.17 1.90
N SER A 225 1.12 -12.01 1.21
CA SER A 225 -0.22 -11.89 1.82
C SER A 225 -0.58 -13.08 2.70
N SER A 226 -0.17 -14.30 2.34
CA SER A 226 -0.34 -15.50 3.18
C SER A 226 0.38 -15.40 4.52
N CYS A 227 1.62 -14.90 4.55
CA CYS A 227 2.36 -14.69 5.79
C CYS A 227 1.72 -13.59 6.65
N ARG A 228 1.24 -12.51 6.01
CA ARG A 228 0.50 -11.45 6.72
C ARG A 228 -0.81 -11.96 7.32
N LEU A 229 -1.50 -12.87 6.65
CA LEU A 229 -2.65 -13.58 7.20
C LEU A 229 -2.27 -14.41 8.43
N CYS A 230 -1.20 -15.21 8.37
CA CYS A 230 -0.73 -15.95 9.54
C CYS A 230 -0.42 -15.03 10.73
N ILE A 231 0.23 -13.89 10.47
CA ILE A 231 0.52 -12.88 11.50
C ILE A 231 -0.77 -12.31 12.08
N HIS A 232 -1.77 -11.97 11.24
CA HIS A 232 -3.06 -11.47 11.68
C HIS A 232 -3.80 -12.47 12.58
N LEU A 233 -3.93 -13.73 12.11
CA LEU A 233 -4.60 -14.80 12.86
C LEU A 233 -3.90 -15.08 14.18
N ALA A 234 -2.58 -15.24 14.17
CA ALA A 234 -1.82 -15.52 15.37
C ALA A 234 -1.83 -14.33 16.36
N THR A 235 -1.91 -13.10 15.86
CA THR A 235 -2.12 -11.92 16.72
C THR A 235 -3.49 -11.99 17.42
N ARG A 236 -4.57 -12.28 16.68
CA ARG A 236 -5.93 -12.43 17.26
C ARG A 236 -6.01 -13.55 18.29
N ILE A 237 -5.35 -14.68 18.02
CA ILE A 237 -5.27 -15.81 18.95
C ILE A 237 -4.59 -15.36 20.25
N TYR A 238 -3.40 -14.75 20.16
CA TYR A 238 -2.70 -14.27 21.36
C TYR A 238 -3.47 -13.22 22.15
N GLU A 239 -4.15 -12.27 21.48
CA GLU A 239 -4.98 -11.29 22.17
C GLU A 239 -6.18 -11.93 22.89
N THR A 240 -6.67 -13.07 22.40
CA THR A 240 -7.75 -13.83 23.03
C THR A 240 -7.21 -14.62 24.23
N GLU A 241 -6.08 -15.30 24.06
CA GLU A 241 -5.42 -16.06 25.14
C GLU A 241 -5.03 -15.17 26.32
N GLU A 242 -4.47 -13.98 26.05
CA GLU A 242 -4.07 -13.01 27.08
C GLU A 242 -5.24 -12.47 27.91
N LYS A 243 -6.45 -12.47 27.35
CA LYS A 243 -7.69 -12.11 28.07
C LYS A 243 -8.23 -13.26 28.91
N GLY A 244 -7.80 -14.49 28.65
CA GLY A 244 -8.21 -15.68 29.37
C GLY A 244 -7.72 -15.71 30.82
N THR A 245 -8.45 -16.43 31.68
CA THR A 245 -8.13 -16.56 33.11
C THR A 245 -6.83 -17.31 33.39
N ASN A 246 -6.41 -18.16 32.44
CA ASN A 246 -5.22 -19.00 32.56
C ASN A 246 -3.92 -18.25 32.18
N PHE A 247 -4.03 -17.03 31.66
CA PHE A 247 -2.85 -16.26 31.26
C PHE A 247 -2.26 -15.50 32.44
N THR A 248 -1.02 -15.83 32.79
CA THR A 248 -0.29 -15.15 33.86
C THR A 248 0.01 -13.70 33.48
N LYS A 249 -0.77 -12.77 34.02
CA LYS A 249 -0.59 -11.33 33.79
C LYS A 249 0.73 -10.86 34.41
N ARG A 250 1.64 -10.35 33.57
CA ARG A 250 2.89 -9.72 34.02
C ARG A 250 2.63 -8.25 34.38
N PRO A 251 3.31 -7.69 35.39
CA PRO A 251 3.18 -6.28 35.72
C PRO A 251 3.81 -5.43 34.60
N CYS A 252 2.97 -4.77 33.81
CA CYS A 252 3.42 -3.86 32.74
C CYS A 252 3.53 -2.40 33.17
N ARG A 253 3.40 -2.15 34.47
CA ARG A 253 3.62 -0.86 35.12
C ARG A 253 4.31 -1.13 36.44
N CYS A 254 5.43 -0.45 36.68
CA CYS A 254 6.16 -0.50 37.94
C CYS A 254 6.26 0.92 38.51
N LEU A 255 5.98 1.08 39.80
CA LEU A 255 6.11 2.36 40.51
C LEU A 255 7.45 2.37 41.26
N ARG A 256 8.24 3.43 41.06
CA ARG A 256 9.49 3.68 41.78
C ARG A 256 9.44 5.09 42.35
N GLY A 257 8.92 5.22 43.57
CA GLY A 257 8.61 6.53 44.16
C GLY A 257 7.45 7.20 43.43
N SER A 258 7.64 8.45 42.98
CA SER A 258 6.66 9.18 42.16
C SER A 258 6.74 8.86 40.66
N GLU A 259 7.75 8.12 40.21
CA GLU A 259 7.91 7.75 38.80
C GLU A 259 7.25 6.40 38.49
N ALA A 260 6.54 6.33 37.36
CA ALA A 260 6.08 5.07 36.79
C ALA A 260 6.95 4.68 35.60
N VAL A 261 7.29 3.39 35.51
CA VAL A 261 7.88 2.78 34.32
C VAL A 261 6.84 1.89 33.66
N TYR A 262 6.52 2.20 32.41
CA TYR A 262 5.59 1.45 31.58
C TYR A 262 6.38 0.48 30.70
N HIS A 263 5.93 -0.78 30.68
CA HIS A 263 6.43 -1.80 29.77
C HIS A 263 5.46 -1.90 28.60
N VAL A 264 5.95 -1.56 27.41
CA VAL A 264 5.22 -1.62 26.15
C VAL A 264 5.89 -2.60 25.21
N TYR A 265 5.12 -3.15 24.27
CA TYR A 265 5.59 -4.09 23.27
C TYR A 265 5.53 -3.46 21.89
N VAL A 266 6.60 -3.56 21.12
CA VAL A 266 6.66 -2.97 19.77
C VAL A 266 7.19 -4.00 18.77
N ARG A 267 6.53 -4.17 17.64
CA ARG A 267 7.04 -4.95 16.50
C ARG A 267 7.06 -4.13 15.22
N GLU A 268 7.94 -4.46 14.31
CA GLU A 268 7.81 -4.00 12.93
C GLU A 268 6.55 -4.61 12.30
N ARG A 269 5.73 -3.81 11.60
CA ARG A 269 4.57 -4.32 10.87
C ARG A 269 5.02 -5.38 9.87
N GLY A 270 4.35 -6.54 9.86
CA GLY A 270 4.75 -7.68 9.02
C GLY A 270 5.75 -8.64 9.70
N ARG A 271 6.12 -8.40 10.96
CA ARG A 271 6.77 -9.40 11.81
C ARG A 271 5.82 -9.88 12.90
N PHE A 272 6.07 -11.09 13.38
CA PHE A 272 5.29 -11.69 14.45
C PHE A 272 5.76 -11.26 15.84
N ASN A 273 7.06 -11.41 16.11
CA ASN A 273 7.66 -11.18 17.42
C ASN A 273 7.67 -9.69 17.79
N MET A 274 7.38 -9.41 19.07
CA MET A 274 7.43 -8.08 19.66
C MET A 274 8.67 -7.93 20.56
N GLU A 275 9.18 -6.71 20.61
CA GLU A 275 10.28 -6.30 21.46
C GLU A 275 9.76 -5.52 22.67
N SER A 276 10.32 -5.84 23.85
CA SER A 276 10.04 -5.10 25.09
C SER A 276 10.74 -3.76 25.12
N ILE A 277 9.98 -2.70 25.36
CA ILE A 277 10.45 -1.32 25.56
C ILE A 277 9.92 -0.79 26.89
N PHE A 278 10.79 -0.09 27.62
CA PHE A 278 10.46 0.49 28.92
C PHE A 278 10.49 2.01 28.82
N LEU A 279 9.38 2.65 29.16
CA LEU A 279 9.18 4.09 29.06
C LEU A 279 8.91 4.69 30.44
N ARG A 280 9.54 5.81 30.77
CA ARG A 280 9.36 6.50 32.06
C ARG A 280 8.24 7.53 31.94
N SER A 281 7.40 7.65 32.96
CA SER A 281 6.29 8.61 33.05
C SER A 281 6.75 10.06 32.86
N THR A 282 7.97 10.40 33.28
CA THR A 282 8.56 11.73 33.16
C THR A 282 8.92 12.12 31.72
N ASN A 283 9.06 11.15 30.81
CA ASN A 283 9.49 11.37 29.43
C ASN A 283 8.61 10.60 28.41
N LEU A 284 7.29 10.63 28.61
CA LEU A 284 6.32 10.07 27.66
C LEU A 284 5.99 11.09 26.57
N THR A 285 6.93 11.28 25.64
CA THR A 285 6.75 12.06 24.41
C THR A 285 6.89 11.16 23.19
N MET A 286 6.31 11.56 22.05
CA MET A 286 6.46 10.84 20.79
C MET A 286 7.92 10.74 20.35
N GLU A 287 8.71 11.79 20.58
CA GLU A 287 10.14 11.80 20.25
C GLU A 287 10.94 10.83 21.12
N ALA A 288 10.70 10.83 22.44
CA ALA A 288 11.34 9.90 23.35
C ALA A 288 10.94 8.46 23.04
N PHE A 289 9.67 8.22 22.68
CA PHE A 289 9.21 6.90 22.30
C PHE A 289 9.87 6.40 21.00
N LYS A 290 9.91 7.25 19.96
CA LYS A 290 10.64 6.93 18.72
C LYS A 290 12.11 6.62 18.98
N SER A 291 12.77 7.42 19.81
CA SER A 291 14.17 7.22 20.19
C SER A 291 14.38 5.90 20.94
N ALA A 292 13.47 5.54 21.84
CA ALA A 292 13.52 4.26 22.54
C ALA A 292 13.33 3.06 21.61
N VAL A 293 12.39 3.16 20.64
CA VAL A 293 12.18 2.16 19.60
C VAL A 293 13.43 2.00 18.74
N LEU A 294 14.00 3.09 18.23
CA LEU A 294 15.20 3.05 17.42
C LEU A 294 16.37 2.41 18.16
N LYS A 295 16.66 2.88 19.39
CA LYS A 295 17.73 2.33 20.23
C LYS A 295 17.56 0.83 20.46
N LYS A 296 16.33 0.38 20.74
CA LYS A 296 16.01 -1.03 20.96
C LYS A 296 16.28 -1.86 19.70
N PHE A 297 15.73 -1.47 18.57
CA PHE A 297 15.85 -2.22 17.31
C PHE A 297 17.29 -2.20 16.77
N GLN A 298 18.01 -1.09 16.92
CA GLN A 298 19.44 -1.01 16.60
C GLN A 298 20.28 -1.95 17.48
N SER A 299 20.01 -2.01 18.79
CA SER A 299 20.74 -2.93 19.70
C SER A 299 20.56 -4.41 19.33
N LYS A 300 19.47 -4.74 18.64
CA LYS A 300 19.16 -6.08 18.12
C LYS A 300 19.75 -6.34 16.74
N LYS A 301 20.45 -5.36 16.14
CA LYS A 301 20.88 -5.38 14.74
C LYS A 301 19.71 -5.71 13.81
N HIS A 302 18.57 -5.09 14.07
CA HIS A 302 17.33 -5.36 13.35
C HIS A 302 17.45 -4.97 11.88
N VAL A 303 17.04 -5.87 11.00
CA VAL A 303 16.97 -5.62 9.55
C VAL A 303 15.49 -5.48 9.16
N PRO A 304 15.06 -4.34 8.60
CA PRO A 304 13.68 -4.14 8.19
C PRO A 304 13.22 -5.19 7.17
N ILE A 305 11.94 -5.57 7.20
CA ILE A 305 11.38 -6.60 6.30
C ILE A 305 11.58 -6.27 4.82
N TRP A 306 11.60 -4.98 4.47
CA TRP A 306 11.73 -4.51 3.11
C TRP A 306 13.18 -4.43 2.61
N LYS A 307 14.19 -4.57 3.47
CA LYS A 307 15.59 -4.28 3.12
C LYS A 307 16.09 -5.12 1.95
N GLN A 308 15.67 -6.39 1.86
CA GLN A 308 16.07 -7.31 0.79
C GLN A 308 15.28 -7.08 -0.50
N GLU A 309 14.00 -6.74 -0.39
CA GLU A 309 13.08 -6.57 -1.53
C GLU A 309 13.21 -5.20 -2.20
N ARG A 310 13.44 -4.15 -1.42
CA ARG A 310 13.51 -2.78 -1.93
C ARG A 310 14.70 -2.64 -2.91
N PRO A 311 14.58 -1.90 -4.01
CA PRO A 311 15.70 -1.70 -4.95
C PRO A 311 16.95 -1.12 -4.27
N PRO A 312 18.17 -1.53 -4.65
CA PRO A 312 19.41 -1.07 -4.00
C PRO A 312 19.52 0.46 -3.89
N VAL A 313 19.08 1.19 -4.92
CA VAL A 313 19.08 2.66 -4.94
C VAL A 313 18.24 3.30 -3.83
N LEU A 314 17.28 2.57 -3.25
CA LEU A 314 16.39 3.04 -2.18
C LEU A 314 16.66 2.40 -0.80
N ARG A 315 17.62 1.48 -0.69
CA ARG A 315 17.87 0.75 0.57
C ARG A 315 18.49 1.63 1.65
N GLY A 316 19.24 2.66 1.26
CA GLY A 316 20.04 3.46 2.19
C GLY A 316 21.07 2.63 2.98
N GLY A 317 21.68 3.26 3.98
CA GLY A 317 22.58 2.60 4.94
C GLY A 317 21.84 1.73 5.97
N ASP A 318 22.54 1.31 7.02
CA ASP A 318 21.96 0.48 8.10
C ASP A 318 21.20 1.30 9.16
N GLU A 319 21.07 2.60 8.94
CA GLU A 319 20.33 3.49 9.83
C GLU A 319 18.82 3.25 9.70
N LEU A 320 18.19 2.99 10.84
CA LEU A 320 16.74 2.87 10.94
C LEU A 320 16.12 4.25 11.12
N SER A 321 15.09 4.54 10.32
CA SER A 321 14.23 5.72 10.50
C SER A 321 12.81 5.27 10.78
N VAL A 322 12.18 5.85 11.80
CA VAL A 322 10.77 5.57 12.14
C VAL A 322 9.86 6.48 11.34
N TYR A 323 9.08 5.88 10.44
CA TYR A 323 8.03 6.58 9.71
C TYR A 323 6.77 6.76 10.57
N ARG A 324 6.29 5.66 11.15
CA ARG A 324 5.04 5.60 11.94
C ARG A 324 5.21 4.66 13.12
N ILE A 325 4.58 5.04 14.24
CA ILE A 325 4.30 4.15 15.37
C ILE A 325 2.84 4.35 15.73
N TYR A 326 2.10 3.25 15.90
CA TYR A 326 0.67 3.27 16.19
C TYR A 326 0.26 2.03 17.00
N PRO A 327 -0.87 2.06 17.71
CA PRO A 327 -1.37 0.91 18.45
C PRO A 327 -1.59 -0.31 17.55
N LEU A 328 -1.37 -1.50 18.09
CA LEU A 328 -1.66 -2.76 17.41
C LEU A 328 -3.13 -2.87 17.01
N GLY A 329 -3.41 -3.52 15.88
CA GLY A 329 -4.77 -3.82 15.41
C GLY A 329 -5.33 -2.83 14.39
N LEU A 330 -4.59 -1.79 14.01
CA LEU A 330 -5.00 -0.88 12.94
C LEU A 330 -4.83 -1.51 11.55
N THR A 331 -5.84 -1.27 10.70
CA THR A 331 -5.79 -1.60 9.27
C THR A 331 -4.65 -0.84 8.58
N GLN A 332 -4.28 -1.26 7.36
CA GLN A 332 -3.19 -0.58 6.63
C GLN A 332 -3.57 0.87 6.32
N ARG A 333 -4.83 1.13 5.95
CA ARG A 333 -5.36 2.48 5.70
C ARG A 333 -5.21 3.36 6.92
N GLN A 334 -5.62 2.87 8.10
CA GLN A 334 -5.48 3.60 9.35
C GLN A 334 -4.01 3.86 9.70
N ALA A 335 -3.16 2.83 9.63
CA ALA A 335 -1.75 2.93 9.99
C ALA A 335 -0.95 3.94 9.14
N LEU A 336 -1.22 4.02 7.82
CA LEU A 336 -0.50 4.89 6.91
C LEU A 336 -1.09 6.30 6.83
N TYR A 337 -2.43 6.41 6.72
CA TYR A 337 -3.08 7.62 6.24
C TYR A 337 -4.02 8.28 7.26
N THR A 338 -4.69 7.52 8.13
CA THR A 338 -5.74 8.08 9.01
C THR A 338 -5.28 8.33 10.44
N PHE A 339 -4.61 7.37 11.08
CA PHE A 339 -4.28 7.44 12.50
C PHE A 339 -2.98 8.21 12.73
N ARG A 340 -3.04 9.17 13.67
CA ARG A 340 -1.88 9.81 14.29
C ARG A 340 -2.23 10.18 15.72
N PHE A 341 -1.25 10.07 16.63
CA PHE A 341 -1.38 10.73 17.93
C PHE A 341 -1.30 12.25 17.73
N ASN A 342 -2.32 12.97 18.16
CA ASN A 342 -2.37 14.44 18.14
C ASN A 342 -1.60 15.00 19.34
N GLY A 343 -0.29 14.75 19.35
CA GLY A 343 0.64 15.21 20.38
C GLY A 343 0.83 14.22 21.54
N ASP A 344 1.73 14.59 22.45
CA ASP A 344 2.23 13.71 23.50
C ASP A 344 1.17 13.33 24.53
N SER A 345 0.15 14.18 24.72
CA SER A 345 -0.96 13.92 25.66
C SER A 345 -1.78 12.69 25.27
N GLU A 346 -2.07 12.50 23.98
CA GLU A 346 -2.82 11.33 23.52
C GLU A 346 -2.00 10.04 23.65
N LEU A 347 -0.69 10.09 23.35
CA LEU A 347 0.21 8.96 23.58
C LEU A 347 0.23 8.59 25.07
N ARG A 348 0.42 9.58 25.94
CA ARG A 348 0.45 9.40 27.39
C ARG A 348 -0.84 8.75 27.88
N LYS A 349 -1.98 9.31 27.51
CA LYS A 349 -3.31 8.77 27.85
C LYS A 349 -3.46 7.33 27.38
N HIS A 350 -3.01 7.01 26.16
CA HIS A 350 -3.08 5.66 25.62
C HIS A 350 -2.23 4.68 26.45
N ILE A 351 -0.97 5.01 26.76
CA ILE A 351 -0.08 4.15 27.55
C ILE A 351 -0.59 3.97 28.98
N GLU A 352 -1.12 5.04 29.58
CA GLU A 352 -1.63 5.01 30.95
C GLU A 352 -2.93 4.21 31.08
N SER A 353 -3.78 4.24 30.06
CA SER A 353 -5.08 3.55 30.06
C SER A 353 -4.97 2.07 29.65
N ASN A 354 -3.91 1.68 28.94
CA ASN A 354 -3.74 0.33 28.41
C ASN A 354 -2.54 -0.36 29.05
N SER A 355 -2.81 -1.27 30.00
CA SER A 355 -1.77 -2.14 30.57
C SER A 355 -1.12 -2.96 29.47
N CYS A 356 0.21 -2.96 29.39
CA CYS A 356 0.97 -3.71 28.38
C CYS A 356 0.69 -3.24 26.94
N ALA A 357 0.50 -1.93 26.72
CA ALA A 357 0.19 -1.39 25.40
C ALA A 357 1.12 -1.96 24.30
N LYS A 358 0.51 -2.41 23.20
CA LYS A 358 1.18 -3.02 22.05
C LYS A 358 1.12 -2.07 20.86
N PHE A 359 2.24 -1.95 20.16
CA PHE A 359 2.39 -1.05 19.02
C PHE A 359 3.02 -1.77 17.84
N GLU A 360 2.72 -1.25 16.66
CA GLU A 360 3.47 -1.55 15.45
C GLU A 360 4.26 -0.32 15.01
N VAL A 361 5.45 -0.56 14.47
CA VAL A 361 6.32 0.45 13.87
C VAL A 361 6.51 0.16 12.39
N ILE A 362 6.57 1.22 11.59
CA ILE A 362 6.98 1.17 10.18
C ILE A 362 8.30 1.93 10.06
N PHE A 363 9.32 1.25 9.56
CA PHE A 363 10.60 1.83 9.19
C PHE A 363 10.63 2.16 7.69
N VAL A 364 11.33 3.21 7.26
CA VAL A 364 11.44 3.63 5.85
C VAL A 364 12.85 4.01 5.44
#